data_AF-A0A5N6JRL5-F1
#
_entry.id   AF-A0A5N6JRL5-F1
#
_cell.length_a   1.000
_cell.length_b   1.000
_cell.length_c   1.000
_cell.angle_alpha   90.00
_cell.angle_beta   90.00
_cell.angle_gamma   90.00
#
_symmetry.space_group_name_H-M   'P 1'
#
loop_
_entity.id
_entity.type
_entity.pdbx_description
1 polymer ?
#
loop_
_entity_poly.entity_id
_entity_poly.type
_entity_poly.pdbx_seq_one_letter_code
_entity_poly.pdbx_strand_id
1 'polypeptide(L)'
;MLAAAIALHSVQLATNANGALLLTWFLDTCTFPQRRSVLAPQLVPNLVHLCKHKVAYLTVLKVINQKLESDARDQIFQALFFSQDDETLEAILSDQACGATLIFKVLTTPFFDESISKQPGVRLMRSIVRKNLRVFVL
;
A
#
# COMPACT_ATOMS: atom_id res chain seq x y z
N MET A 1 6.61 -21.83 -12.50
CA MET A 1 5.14 -22.00 -12.30
C MET A 1 4.66 -21.42 -10.97
N LEU A 2 5.27 -21.74 -9.82
CA LEU A 2 4.80 -21.25 -8.52
C LEU A 2 4.70 -19.72 -8.40
N ALA A 3 5.76 -18.99 -8.77
CA ALA A 3 5.79 -17.53 -8.70
C ALA A 3 4.67 -16.86 -9.52
N ALA A 4 4.36 -17.38 -10.70
CA ALA A 4 3.27 -16.89 -11.54
C ALA A 4 1.89 -17.16 -10.90
N ALA A 5 1.69 -18.34 -10.31
CA ALA A 5 0.46 -18.66 -9.59
C ALA A 5 0.27 -17.76 -8.36
N ILE A 6 1.34 -17.46 -7.62
CA ILE A 6 1.30 -16.51 -6.50
C ILE A 6 0.89 -15.12 -6.99
N ALA A 7 1.43 -14.65 -8.11
CA ALA A 7 1.07 -13.35 -8.67
C ALA A 7 -0.42 -13.30 -9.08
N LEU A 8 -0.92 -14.33 -9.78
CA LEU A 8 -2.30 -14.43 -10.25
C LEU A 8 -3.33 -14.53 -9.12
N HIS A 9 -2.98 -15.16 -8.00
CA HIS A 9 -3.86 -15.34 -6.84
C HIS A 9 -3.50 -14.42 -5.67
N SER A 10 -2.81 -13.32 -5.95
CA SER A 10 -2.22 -12.45 -4.93
C SER A 10 -3.24 -11.83 -3.98
N VAL A 11 -4.44 -11.48 -4.47
CA VAL A 11 -5.50 -10.90 -3.63
C VAL A 11 -5.98 -11.91 -2.58
N GLN A 12 -6.28 -13.14 -2.99
CA GLN A 12 -6.74 -14.21 -2.10
C GLN A 12 -5.63 -14.66 -1.14
N LEU A 13 -4.39 -14.69 -1.61
CA LEU A 13 -3.24 -15.02 -0.77
C LEU A 13 -3.01 -13.92 0.28
N ALA A 14 -3.18 -12.64 -0.05
CA ALA A 14 -2.95 -11.54 0.87
C ALA A 14 -3.95 -11.51 2.04
N THR A 15 -5.17 -12.01 1.84
CA THR A 15 -6.21 -12.09 2.88
C THR A 15 -6.10 -13.34 3.76
N ASN A 16 -5.20 -14.27 3.45
CA ASN A 16 -4.93 -15.46 4.24
C ASN A 16 -3.57 -15.35 4.94
N ALA A 17 -3.49 -15.63 6.24
CA ALA A 17 -2.22 -15.54 6.99
C ALA A 17 -1.10 -16.42 6.40
N ASN A 18 -1.42 -17.64 5.96
CA ASN A 18 -0.45 -18.54 5.33
C ASN A 18 -0.14 -18.09 3.90
N GLY A 19 -1.14 -17.58 3.17
CA GLY A 19 -0.94 -17.02 1.83
C GLY A 19 -0.03 -15.79 1.83
N ALA A 20 -0.12 -14.95 2.86
CA ALA A 20 0.72 -13.78 3.04
C ALA A 20 2.20 -14.15 3.23
N LEU A 21 2.51 -15.33 3.77
CA LEU A 21 3.88 -15.84 3.83
C LEU A 21 4.44 -16.13 2.43
N LEU A 22 3.63 -16.71 1.54
CA LEU A 22 4.03 -16.94 0.14
C LEU A 22 4.27 -15.63 -0.59
N LEU A 23 3.44 -14.61 -0.34
CA LEU A 23 3.65 -13.27 -0.90
C LEU A 23 4.89 -12.59 -0.33
N THR A 24 5.20 -12.81 0.95
CA THR A 24 6.44 -12.32 1.57
C THR A 24 7.65 -12.96 0.91
N TRP A 25 7.66 -14.29 0.76
CA TRP A 25 8.70 -15.00 0.00
C TRP A 25 8.81 -14.48 -1.44
N PHE A 26 7.68 -14.29 -2.12
CA PHE A 26 7.65 -13.78 -3.48
C PHE A 26 8.30 -12.39 -3.58
N LEU A 27 7.99 -11.46 -2.65
CA LEU A 27 8.50 -10.09 -2.69
C LEU A 27 9.95 -9.93 -2.19
N ASP A 28 10.38 -10.77 -1.25
CA ASP A 28 11.69 -10.63 -0.58
C ASP A 28 12.77 -11.54 -1.16
N THR A 29 12.42 -12.78 -1.51
CA THR A 29 13.41 -13.83 -1.81
C THR A 29 13.34 -14.30 -3.26
N CYS A 30 12.16 -14.30 -3.87
CA CYS A 30 11.99 -14.84 -5.22
C CYS A 30 12.78 -14.03 -6.26
N THR A 31 13.47 -14.74 -7.16
CA THR A 31 14.23 -14.15 -8.29
C THR A 31 13.36 -13.84 -9.51
N PHE A 32 12.03 -13.89 -9.36
CA PHE A 32 11.10 -13.54 -10.43
C PHE A 32 11.29 -12.06 -10.81
N PRO A 33 11.59 -11.76 -12.10
CA PRO A 33 11.84 -10.40 -12.53
C PRO A 33 10.56 -9.56 -12.43
N GLN A 34 10.70 -8.27 -12.12
CA GLN A 34 9.59 -7.31 -12.08
C GLN A 34 8.40 -7.77 -11.22
N ARG A 35 8.70 -8.50 -10.14
CA ARG A 35 7.71 -9.10 -9.24
C ARG A 35 6.70 -8.10 -8.69
N ARG A 36 7.10 -6.86 -8.37
CA ARG A 36 6.16 -5.84 -7.89
C ARG A 36 5.35 -5.26 -9.03
N SER A 37 5.95 -5.07 -10.21
CA SER A 37 5.24 -4.59 -11.39
C SER A 37 4.16 -5.57 -11.86
N VAL A 38 4.35 -6.88 -11.67
CA VAL A 38 3.31 -7.88 -11.94
C VAL A 38 2.27 -7.93 -10.82
N LEU A 39 2.66 -7.68 -9.57
CA LEU A 39 1.74 -7.75 -8.43
C LEU A 39 0.83 -6.52 -8.31
N ALA A 40 1.37 -5.31 -8.51
CA ALA A 40 0.64 -4.05 -8.39
C ALA A 40 -0.71 -4.02 -9.14
N PRO A 41 -0.79 -4.38 -10.45
CA PRO A 41 -2.06 -4.34 -11.18
C PRO A 41 -3.11 -5.34 -10.66
N GLN A 42 -2.68 -6.40 -9.97
CA GLN A 42 -3.60 -7.35 -9.33
C GLN A 42 -4.20 -6.77 -8.03
N LEU A 43 -3.42 -5.97 -7.30
CA LEU A 43 -3.83 -5.35 -6.04
C LEU A 43 -4.67 -4.09 -6.24
N VAL A 44 -4.37 -3.28 -7.26
CA VAL A 44 -5.01 -1.98 -7.52
C VAL A 44 -6.55 -2.04 -7.50
N PRO A 45 -7.22 -2.97 -8.20
CA PRO A 45 -8.68 -3.05 -8.22
C PRO A 45 -9.32 -3.36 -6.85
N ASN A 46 -8.53 -3.88 -5.90
CA ASN A 46 -8.99 -4.36 -4.60
C ASN A 46 -8.43 -3.53 -3.44
N LEU A 47 -7.84 -2.35 -3.69
CA LEU A 47 -7.09 -1.60 -2.67
C LEU A 47 -7.94 -1.26 -1.45
N VAL A 48 -9.18 -0.81 -1.61
CA VAL A 48 -10.05 -0.48 -0.47
C VAL A 48 -10.23 -1.69 0.45
N HIS A 49 -10.50 -2.87 -0.12
CA HIS A 49 -10.65 -4.11 0.65
C HIS A 49 -9.33 -4.53 1.31
N LEU A 50 -8.23 -4.53 0.55
CA LEU A 50 -6.92 -4.98 1.04
C LEU A 50 -6.35 -4.07 2.13
N CYS A 51 -6.49 -2.75 1.99
CA CYS A 51 -5.99 -1.77 2.95
C CYS A 51 -6.75 -1.80 4.28
N LYS A 52 -8.02 -2.22 4.28
CA LYS A 52 -8.82 -2.44 5.51
C LYS A 52 -8.60 -3.80 6.15
N HIS A 53 -7.92 -4.72 5.48
CA HIS A 53 -7.74 -6.07 5.98
C HIS A 53 -6.49 -6.20 6.85
N LYS A 54 -6.64 -6.73 8.08
CA LYS A 54 -5.59 -6.83 9.11
C LYS A 54 -4.27 -7.46 8.64
N VAL A 55 -4.34 -8.40 7.70
CA VAL A 55 -3.15 -9.06 7.14
C VAL A 55 -2.76 -8.48 5.78
N ALA A 56 -3.73 -8.13 4.93
CA ALA A 56 -3.45 -7.87 3.52
C ALA A 56 -2.81 -6.50 3.30
N TYR A 57 -3.09 -5.53 4.18
CA TYR A 57 -2.50 -4.20 4.12
C TYR A 57 -0.96 -4.23 4.18
N LEU A 58 -0.38 -5.26 4.81
CA LEU A 58 1.07 -5.46 4.88
C LEU A 58 1.67 -5.79 3.50
N THR A 59 0.96 -6.56 2.68
CA THR A 59 1.38 -6.86 1.30
C THR A 59 1.41 -5.57 0.47
N VAL A 60 0.34 -4.76 0.54
CA VAL A 60 0.27 -3.46 -0.14
C VAL A 60 1.44 -2.57 0.30
N LEU A 61 1.68 -2.47 1.61
CA LEU A 61 2.78 -1.67 2.15
C LEU A 61 4.15 -2.18 1.68
N LYS A 62 4.34 -3.49 1.52
CA LYS A 62 5.61 -4.09 1.05
C LYS A 62 5.86 -3.86 -0.44
N VAL A 63 4.81 -3.68 -1.25
CA VAL A 63 4.93 -3.24 -2.65
C VAL A 63 5.32 -1.76 -2.71
N ILE A 64 4.77 -0.94 -1.81
CA ILE A 64 5.06 0.50 -1.72
C ILE A 64 6.47 0.79 -1.17
N ASN A 65 6.83 0.14 -0.06
CA ASN A 65 7.99 0.50 0.76
C ASN A 65 9.31 -0.09 0.22
N GLN A 66 9.70 0.37 -0.97
CA GLN A 66 10.85 -0.14 -1.72
C GLN A 66 11.29 0.87 -2.79
N LYS A 67 12.52 0.69 -3.30
CA LYS A 67 13.17 1.61 -4.26
C LYS A 67 13.45 1.03 -5.65
N LEU A 68 13.32 -0.28 -5.83
CA LEU A 68 13.76 -1.00 -7.03
C LEU A 68 12.78 -0.88 -8.20
N GLU A 69 11.48 -0.88 -7.91
CA GLU A 69 10.41 -0.93 -8.91
C GLU A 69 9.46 0.26 -8.67
N SER A 70 9.94 1.49 -8.88
CA SER A 70 9.17 2.72 -8.61
C SER A 70 7.82 2.74 -9.33
N ASP A 71 7.77 2.29 -10.58
CA ASP A 71 6.56 2.30 -11.39
C ASP A 71 5.41 1.50 -10.75
N ALA A 72 5.73 0.38 -10.10
CA ALA A 72 4.75 -0.45 -9.40
C ALA A 72 4.21 0.26 -8.14
N ARG A 73 5.08 0.96 -7.41
CA ARG A 73 4.69 1.79 -6.26
C ARG A 73 3.82 2.96 -6.71
N ASP A 74 4.22 3.63 -7.77
CA ASP A 74 3.57 4.84 -8.27
C ASP A 74 2.17 4.52 -8.81
N GLN A 75 1.97 3.35 -9.43
CA GLN A 75 0.62 2.84 -9.75
C GLN A 75 -0.27 2.70 -8.51
N ILE A 76 0.26 2.16 -7.42
CA ILE A 76 -0.51 2.05 -6.16
C ILE A 76 -0.78 3.43 -5.57
N PHE A 77 0.19 4.35 -5.59
CA PHE A 77 -0.04 5.71 -5.12
C PHE A 77 -1.08 6.46 -5.96
N GLN A 78 -1.05 6.31 -7.27
CA GLN A 78 -2.04 6.88 -8.16
C GLN A 78 -3.44 6.37 -7.80
N ALA A 79 -3.60 5.06 -7.62
CA ALA A 79 -4.88 4.49 -7.24
C ALA A 79 -5.33 4.87 -5.82
N LEU A 80 -4.41 5.11 -4.89
CA LEU A 80 -4.73 5.52 -3.51
C LEU A 80 -5.12 7.00 -3.39
N PHE A 81 -4.47 7.90 -4.13
CA PHE A 81 -4.55 9.35 -3.92
C PHE A 81 -5.12 10.13 -5.11
N PHE A 82 -5.39 9.49 -6.24
CA PHE A 82 -5.92 10.15 -7.45
C PHE A 82 -7.17 9.45 -7.98
N SER A 83 -7.99 8.88 -7.07
CA SER A 83 -9.32 8.39 -7.43
C SER A 83 -10.29 9.56 -7.67
N GLN A 84 -11.37 9.30 -8.38
CA GLN A 84 -12.47 10.26 -8.57
C GLN A 84 -12.95 10.74 -7.20
N ASP A 85 -13.01 12.07 -7.01
CA ASP A 85 -13.49 12.72 -5.78
C ASP A 85 -12.89 12.16 -4.48
N ASP A 86 -11.63 11.70 -4.51
CA ASP A 86 -10.92 11.09 -3.36
C ASP A 86 -11.61 9.86 -2.72
N GLU A 87 -12.57 9.24 -3.42
CA GLU A 87 -13.43 8.16 -2.88
C GLU A 87 -12.65 6.98 -2.27
N THR A 88 -11.53 6.60 -2.89
CA THR A 88 -10.73 5.46 -2.45
C THR A 88 -10.02 5.77 -1.13
N LEU A 89 -9.49 6.99 -1.03
CA LEU A 89 -8.79 7.45 0.16
C LEU A 89 -9.76 7.60 1.33
N GLU A 90 -10.91 8.24 1.11
CA GLU A 90 -11.96 8.40 2.12
C GLU A 90 -12.49 7.04 2.59
N ALA A 91 -12.75 6.13 1.64
CA ALA A 91 -13.17 4.78 1.97
C ALA A 91 -12.13 4.10 2.85
N ILE A 92 -10.84 4.14 2.53
CA ILE A 92 -9.79 3.53 3.37
C ILE A 92 -9.71 4.20 4.75
N LEU A 93 -9.77 5.52 4.83
CA LEU A 93 -9.68 6.27 6.08
C LEU A 93 -10.87 6.10 7.01
N SER A 94 -12.03 5.70 6.50
CA SER A 94 -13.18 5.34 7.35
C SER A 94 -12.86 4.16 8.29
N ASP A 95 -11.89 3.31 7.94
CA ASP A 95 -11.40 2.24 8.81
C ASP A 95 -10.26 2.73 9.73
N GLN A 96 -10.58 2.88 11.02
CA GLN A 96 -9.64 3.37 12.03
C GLN A 96 -8.60 2.32 12.45
N ALA A 97 -8.82 1.04 12.16
CA ALA A 97 -7.93 -0.03 12.59
C ALA A 97 -6.73 -0.21 11.64
N CYS A 98 -7.00 -0.55 10.37
CA CYS A 98 -5.99 -0.91 9.39
C CYS A 98 -5.77 0.19 8.36
N GLY A 99 -6.84 0.77 7.83
CA GLY A 99 -6.81 1.76 6.77
C GLY A 99 -6.04 3.02 7.17
N ALA A 100 -6.45 3.67 8.26
CA ALA A 100 -5.75 4.84 8.80
C ALA A 100 -4.27 4.54 9.13
N THR A 101 -3.99 3.36 9.71
CA THR A 101 -2.63 2.90 10.00
C THR A 101 -1.79 2.74 8.74
N LEU A 102 -2.34 2.15 7.67
CA LEU A 102 -1.66 2.02 6.39
C LEU A 102 -1.34 3.39 5.79
N ILE A 103 -2.30 4.31 5.75
CA ILE A 103 -2.07 5.62 5.16
C ILE A 103 -1.01 6.40 5.95
N PHE A 104 -1.05 6.35 7.28
CA PHE A 104 0.02 6.91 8.12
C PHE A 104 1.39 6.34 7.72
N LYS A 105 1.51 5.00 7.63
CA LYS A 105 2.76 4.34 7.25
C LYS A 105 3.23 4.80 5.87
N VAL A 106 2.33 4.84 4.89
CA VAL A 106 2.61 5.33 3.52
C VAL A 106 3.15 6.76 3.53
N LEU A 107 2.47 7.70 4.21
CA LEU A 107 2.86 9.11 4.26
C LEU A 107 4.23 9.34 4.91
N THR A 108 4.60 8.45 5.84
CA THR A 108 5.89 8.47 6.56
C THR A 108 7.01 7.68 5.87
N THR A 109 6.73 6.99 4.76
CA THR A 109 7.78 6.29 4.02
C THR A 109 8.75 7.28 3.37
N PRO A 110 10.06 6.94 3.28
CA PRO A 110 11.05 7.80 2.60
C PRO A 110 10.86 7.86 1.08
N PHE A 111 10.01 6.99 0.54
CA PHE A 111 9.75 6.85 -0.90
C PHE A 111 8.48 7.56 -1.36
N PHE A 112 7.84 8.31 -0.47
CA PHE A 112 6.62 9.03 -0.80
C PHE A 112 6.91 10.19 -1.75
N ASP A 113 6.23 10.20 -2.89
CA ASP A 113 6.48 11.17 -3.94
C ASP A 113 6.10 12.61 -3.53
N GLU A 114 6.98 13.55 -3.85
CA GLU A 114 6.81 14.97 -3.59
C GLU A 114 5.70 15.59 -4.47
N SER A 115 5.43 15.03 -5.65
CA SER A 115 4.33 15.44 -6.52
C SER A 115 2.97 15.21 -5.83
N ILE A 116 2.80 14.03 -5.22
CA ILE A 116 1.63 13.60 -4.47
C ILE A 116 1.50 14.40 -3.17
N SER A 117 2.64 14.76 -2.57
CA SER A 117 2.70 15.61 -1.38
C SER A 117 2.12 17.01 -1.58
N LYS A 118 2.03 17.49 -2.83
CA LYS A 118 1.46 18.81 -3.13
C LYS A 118 -0.06 18.81 -3.16
N GLN A 119 -0.71 17.64 -3.23
CA GLN A 119 -2.16 17.58 -3.17
C GLN A 119 -2.72 18.14 -1.84
N PRO A 120 -3.80 18.93 -1.87
CA PRO A 120 -4.38 19.52 -0.67
C PRO A 120 -4.77 18.49 0.39
N GLY A 121 -5.43 17.39 0.00
CA GLY A 121 -5.87 16.33 0.92
C GLY A 121 -4.69 15.65 1.62
N VAL A 122 -3.70 15.20 0.85
CA VAL A 122 -2.44 14.61 1.35
C VAL A 122 -1.67 15.57 2.25
N ARG A 123 -1.63 16.87 1.90
CA ARG A 123 -0.96 17.90 2.71
C ARG A 123 -1.64 18.09 4.06
N LEU A 124 -2.97 18.12 4.09
CA LEU A 124 -3.74 18.23 5.34
C LEU A 124 -3.50 16.99 6.21
N MET A 125 -3.55 15.80 5.63
CA MET A 125 -3.27 14.55 6.35
C MET A 125 -1.85 14.52 6.91
N ARG A 126 -0.84 14.93 6.15
CA ARG A 126 0.54 15.06 6.65
C ARG A 126 0.65 16.07 7.79
N SER A 127 -0.10 17.17 7.75
CA SER A 127 -0.16 18.15 8.83
C SER A 127 -0.77 17.55 10.11
N ILE A 128 -1.88 16.82 9.99
CA ILE A 128 -2.54 16.12 11.11
C ILE A 128 -1.62 15.06 11.70
N VAL A 129 -1.00 14.24 10.85
CA VAL A 129 -0.05 13.20 11.26
C VAL A 129 1.14 13.80 12.02
N ARG A 130 1.76 14.86 11.49
CA ARG A 130 2.87 15.56 12.18
C ARG A 130 2.46 16.18 13.52
N LYS A 131 1.22 16.69 13.63
CA LYS A 131 0.70 17.23 14.89
C LYS A 131 0.48 16.13 15.95
N ASN A 132 -0.06 14.97 15.55
CA ASN A 132 -0.26 13.84 16.45
C ASN A 132 1.04 13.15 16.88
N LEU A 133 2.07 13.09 16.01
CA LEU A 133 3.40 12.58 16.37
C LEU A 133 4.08 13.42 17.46
N ARG A 134 3.85 14.74 17.51
CA ARG A 134 4.38 15.60 18.58
C ARG A 134 3.75 15.33 19.96
N VAL A 135 2.58 14.70 20.00
CA VAL A 135 1.91 14.30 21.26
C VAL A 135 2.47 12.98 21.81
N PHE A 136 3.15 12.18 20.99
CA PHE A 136 3.76 10.91 21.40
C PHE A 136 5.27 10.99 21.69
N VAL A 137 5.91 12.15 21.46
CA VAL A 137 7.36 12.38 21.69
C VAL A 137 7.60 13.40 22.82
N LEU A 138 6.57 13.71 23.61
CA LEU A 138 6.64 14.48 24.86
C LEU A 138 6.02 13.69 26.00
#